data_AF-A0A8S3YCU8-F1
#
_entry.id   AF-A0A8S3YCU8-F1
#
_cell.length_a   1.000
_cell.length_b   1.000
_cell.length_c   1.000
_cell.angle_alpha   90.00
_cell.angle_beta   90.00
_cell.angle_gamma   90.00
#
_symmetry.space_group_name_H-M   'P 1'
#
loop_
_entity.id
_entity.type
_entity.pdbx_description
1 polymer ?
#
loop_
_entity_poly.entity_id
_entity_poly.type
_entity_poly.pdbx_seq_one_letter_code
_entity_poly.pdbx_strand_id
1 'polypeptide(L)'
;VDVTANQDEAEDTDREIFQMELVVPQSDGVPAKWAFRTVDNTYWTQEPLGGIQATARDRSNPNAQFTVDWIGDGTVAVKAHNGHYIQSRQTGQLVGVSDTVTNKEKFYIKIINRPLLLLKNEHGFVGLKSTAKAEVQCSKTNYEVIFVETSNDGHYFLKGANNKYWRLAEDASIIADGDSPVPFLLEPRGSSILTIKGPNGCYIKGEHNGLFRAIGQEVDPTMLWEY
;
A
#
# COMPACT_ATOMS: atom_id res chain seq x y z
N VAL A 1 12.46 -2.36 22.96
CA VAL A 1 13.14 -1.43 22.03
C VAL A 1 12.07 -0.50 21.51
N ASP A 2 12.25 0.80 21.72
CA ASP A 2 11.30 1.81 21.23
C ASP A 2 11.39 1.92 19.71
N VAL A 3 10.28 2.20 19.05
CA VAL A 3 10.25 2.51 17.62
C VAL A 3 10.44 4.02 17.44
N THR A 4 11.46 4.41 16.67
CA THR A 4 11.83 5.81 16.45
C THR A 4 12.08 6.11 14.97
N ALA A 5 11.57 7.25 14.48
CA ALA A 5 11.84 7.79 13.15
C ALA A 5 12.97 8.84 13.24
N ASN A 6 14.22 8.39 13.22
CA ASN A 6 15.41 9.24 13.40
C ASN A 6 16.64 8.77 12.60
N GLN A 7 16.47 7.82 11.68
CA GLN A 7 17.52 7.34 10.78
C GLN A 7 17.39 8.03 9.41
N ASP A 8 18.51 8.19 8.71
CA ASP A 8 18.52 8.75 7.35
C ASP A 8 18.16 7.67 6.31
N GLU A 9 17.38 8.03 5.28
CA GLU A 9 16.93 7.12 4.21
C GLU A 9 18.07 6.42 3.45
N ALA A 10 19.29 6.98 3.48
CA ALA A 10 20.46 6.39 2.84
C ALA A 10 20.98 5.13 3.55
N GLU A 11 20.46 4.85 4.75
CA GLU A 11 20.90 3.75 5.61
C GLU A 11 19.85 2.65 5.79
N ASP A 12 18.76 2.59 4.99
CA ASP A 12 17.71 1.56 5.10
C ASP A 12 18.30 0.15 5.34
N THR A 13 18.39 -0.26 6.61
CA THR A 13 18.84 -1.58 7.01
C THR A 13 17.63 -2.44 7.29
N ASP A 14 17.85 -3.72 7.61
CA ASP A 14 16.77 -4.61 8.04
C ASP A 14 16.02 -4.10 9.30
N ARG A 15 16.56 -3.12 10.03
CA ARG A 15 15.90 -2.53 11.21
C ARG A 15 14.84 -1.48 10.89
N GLU A 16 14.92 -0.86 9.72
CA GLU A 16 13.94 0.10 9.21
C GLU A 16 12.85 -0.59 8.37
N ILE A 17 13.01 -1.90 8.13
CA ILE A 17 12.10 -2.72 7.33
C ILE A 17 11.15 -3.49 8.25
N PHE A 18 9.85 -3.29 8.04
CA PHE A 18 8.81 -4.00 8.77
C PHE A 18 7.96 -4.84 7.81
N GLN A 19 7.73 -6.10 8.16
CA GLN A 19 6.75 -6.91 7.46
C GLN A 19 5.35 -6.57 7.98
N MET A 20 4.52 -6.00 7.12
CA MET A 20 3.12 -5.72 7.38
C MET A 20 2.29 -7.01 7.20
N GLU A 21 1.76 -7.54 8.29
CA GLU A 21 1.00 -8.79 8.31
C GLU A 21 -0.48 -8.53 8.62
N LEU A 22 -1.39 -9.02 7.78
CA LEU A 22 -2.82 -8.98 8.07
C LEU A 22 -3.13 -9.94 9.23
N VAL A 23 -3.72 -9.42 10.30
CA VAL A 23 -4.15 -10.20 11.48
C VAL A 23 -5.65 -10.47 11.41
N VAL A 24 -6.45 -9.42 11.20
CA VAL A 24 -7.91 -9.52 11.05
C VAL A 24 -8.29 -8.87 9.72
N PRO A 25 -8.90 -9.61 8.77
CA PRO A 25 -9.43 -9.03 7.54
C PRO A 25 -10.47 -7.95 7.83
N GLN A 26 -10.60 -6.99 6.91
CA GLN A 26 -11.68 -6.02 6.96
C GLN A 26 -13.03 -6.72 6.82
N SER A 27 -14.04 -6.25 7.56
CA SER A 27 -15.44 -6.67 7.44
C SER A 27 -16.38 -5.47 7.52
N ASP A 28 -17.69 -5.68 7.36
CA ASP A 28 -18.68 -4.60 7.38
C ASP A 28 -18.55 -3.72 8.63
N GLY A 29 -18.18 -2.45 8.42
CA GLY A 29 -18.00 -1.46 9.48
C GLY A 29 -16.78 -1.66 10.39
N VAL A 30 -15.94 -2.68 10.15
CA VAL A 30 -14.76 -2.98 10.98
C VAL A 30 -13.50 -2.96 10.11
N PRO A 31 -12.54 -2.05 10.37
CA PRO A 31 -11.32 -1.97 9.57
C PRO A 31 -10.42 -3.18 9.80
N ALA A 32 -9.61 -3.50 8.80
CA ALA A 32 -8.56 -4.50 8.93
C ALA A 32 -7.61 -4.17 10.10
N LYS A 33 -7.08 -5.22 10.72
CA LYS A 33 -6.03 -5.16 11.74
C LYS A 33 -4.74 -5.73 11.19
N TRP A 34 -3.67 -5.00 11.40
CA TRP A 34 -2.33 -5.27 10.89
C TRP A 34 -1.35 -5.35 12.05
N ALA A 35 -0.32 -6.17 11.89
CA ALA A 35 0.85 -6.19 12.75
C ALA A 35 2.09 -5.83 11.94
N PHE A 36 3.05 -5.15 12.56
CA PHE A 36 4.33 -4.78 11.94
C PHE A 36 5.43 -5.59 12.60
N ARG A 37 5.95 -6.59 11.87
CA ARG A 37 7.01 -7.48 12.34
C ARG A 37 8.38 -6.92 12.00
N THR A 38 9.30 -7.00 12.95
CA THR A 38 10.71 -6.60 12.80
C THR A 38 11.60 -7.73 12.31
N VAL A 39 12.83 -7.40 11.94
CA VAL A 39 13.90 -8.39 11.65
C VAL A 39 14.15 -9.37 12.80
N ASP A 40 13.94 -8.94 14.04
CA ASP A 40 14.13 -9.77 15.25
C ASP A 40 12.94 -10.72 15.53
N ASN A 41 11.97 -10.80 14.61
CA ASN A 41 10.72 -11.57 14.75
C ASN A 41 9.89 -11.16 15.97
N THR A 42 9.99 -9.89 16.37
CA THR A 42 9.07 -9.24 17.29
C THR A 42 8.10 -8.36 16.52
N TYR A 43 7.05 -7.90 17.18
CA TYR A 43 6.04 -7.04 16.61
C TYR A 43 6.02 -5.69 17.33
N TRP A 44 5.64 -4.66 16.58
CA TRP A 44 5.19 -3.40 17.18
C TRP A 44 4.09 -3.68 18.20
N THR A 45 4.12 -2.98 19.32
CA THR A 45 3.14 -3.08 20.41
C THR A 45 2.99 -1.73 21.08
N GLN A 46 1.75 -1.40 21.42
CA GLN A 46 1.40 -0.20 22.16
C GLN A 46 1.56 -0.42 23.67
N GLU A 47 2.33 0.44 24.31
CA GLU A 47 2.51 0.48 25.76
C GLU A 47 1.39 1.28 26.46
N PRO A 48 1.20 1.13 27.79
CA PRO A 48 0.12 1.80 28.53
C PRO A 48 0.09 3.33 28.40
N LEU A 49 1.26 3.98 28.24
CA LEU A 49 1.36 5.43 28.05
C LEU A 49 1.37 5.85 26.56
N GLY A 50 0.98 4.94 25.67
CA GLY A 50 0.88 5.16 24.22
C GLY A 50 2.18 4.97 23.44
N GLY A 51 3.32 4.77 24.11
CA GLY A 51 4.60 4.51 23.44
C GLY A 51 4.54 3.27 22.55
N ILE A 52 5.18 3.32 21.38
CA ILE A 52 5.25 2.17 20.47
C ILE A 52 6.62 1.50 20.61
N GLN A 53 6.61 0.20 20.92
CA GLN A 53 7.80 -0.63 21.07
C GLN A 53 7.76 -1.83 20.15
N ALA A 54 8.91 -2.41 19.84
CA ALA A 54 9.03 -3.64 19.05
C ALA A 54 9.38 -4.86 19.92
N THR A 55 8.52 -5.18 20.90
CA THR A 55 8.79 -6.22 21.92
C THR A 55 7.75 -7.34 21.96
N ALA A 56 6.60 -7.18 21.30
CA ALA A 56 5.59 -8.22 21.29
C ALA A 56 6.09 -9.46 20.53
N ARG A 57 5.77 -10.65 21.04
CA ARG A 57 6.11 -11.94 20.41
C ARG A 57 4.93 -12.64 19.77
N ASP A 58 3.73 -12.10 19.97
CA ASP A 58 2.49 -12.64 19.44
C ASP A 58 1.70 -11.51 18.79
N ARG A 59 1.47 -11.64 17.48
CA ARG A 59 0.65 -10.72 16.68
C ARG A 59 -0.84 -10.76 17.05
N SER A 60 -1.28 -11.79 17.78
CA SER A 60 -2.65 -11.88 18.28
C SER A 60 -2.90 -10.95 19.46
N ASN A 61 -1.85 -10.45 20.12
CA ASN A 61 -1.96 -9.45 21.18
C ASN A 61 -2.67 -8.20 20.64
N PRO A 62 -3.79 -7.75 21.25
CA PRO A 62 -4.51 -6.56 20.79
C PRO A 62 -3.63 -5.30 20.71
N ASN A 63 -2.67 -5.13 21.63
CA ASN A 63 -1.74 -4.00 21.60
C ASN A 63 -0.75 -4.06 20.43
N ALA A 64 -0.56 -5.22 19.81
CA ALA A 64 0.25 -5.40 18.60
C ALA A 64 -0.57 -5.28 17.30
N GLN A 65 -1.85 -4.93 17.40
CA GLN A 65 -2.75 -4.77 16.27
C GLN A 65 -3.05 -3.29 16.01
N PHE A 66 -2.87 -2.89 14.75
CA PHE A 66 -3.01 -1.53 14.28
C PHE A 66 -4.01 -1.46 13.14
N THR A 67 -4.67 -0.32 12.98
CA THR A 67 -5.44 0.00 11.78
C THR A 67 -4.64 0.98 10.94
N VAL A 68 -4.65 0.79 9.62
CA VAL A 68 -3.98 1.67 8.65
C VAL A 68 -5.06 2.36 7.83
N ASP A 69 -5.11 3.67 7.94
CA ASP A 69 -6.05 4.54 7.23
C ASP A 69 -5.31 5.18 6.05
N TRP A 70 -5.69 4.80 4.82
CA TRP A 70 -5.13 5.34 3.58
C TRP A 70 -5.75 6.70 3.27
N ILE A 71 -4.95 7.78 3.33
CA ILE A 71 -5.46 9.16 3.18
C ILE A 71 -5.71 9.51 1.72
N GLY A 72 -5.01 8.85 0.79
CA GLY A 72 -5.17 9.02 -0.65
C GLY A 72 -4.33 10.13 -1.27
N ASP A 73 -3.41 10.72 -0.51
CA ASP A 73 -2.43 11.75 -0.93
C ASP A 73 -0.98 11.23 -0.89
N GLY A 74 -0.78 9.91 -0.88
CA GLY A 74 0.53 9.27 -0.64
C GLY A 74 0.81 8.94 0.82
N THR A 75 0.06 9.55 1.76
CA THR A 75 0.24 9.31 3.19
C THR A 75 -0.77 8.31 3.78
N VAL A 76 -0.38 7.75 4.92
CA VAL A 76 -1.22 6.93 5.78
C VAL A 76 -1.26 7.50 7.19
N ALA A 77 -2.32 7.19 7.92
CA ALA A 77 -2.35 7.33 9.36
C ALA A 77 -2.47 5.93 10.00
N VAL A 78 -1.71 5.69 11.07
CA VAL A 78 -1.73 4.41 11.79
C VAL A 78 -2.40 4.60 13.14
N LYS A 79 -3.44 3.83 13.42
CA LYS A 79 -4.21 3.89 14.67
C LYS A 79 -3.90 2.68 15.55
N ALA A 80 -3.52 2.93 16.80
CA ALA A 80 -3.18 1.92 17.78
C ALA A 80 -4.44 1.31 18.43
N HIS A 81 -4.23 0.29 19.28
CA HIS A 81 -5.32 -0.45 19.93
C HIS A 81 -6.22 0.42 20.82
N ASN A 82 -5.62 1.42 21.48
CA ASN A 82 -6.33 2.41 22.30
C ASN A 82 -7.25 3.36 21.50
N GLY A 83 -7.29 3.25 20.16
CA GLY A 83 -8.11 4.09 19.30
C GLY A 83 -7.46 5.40 18.86
N HIS A 84 -6.26 5.71 19.35
CA HIS A 84 -5.53 6.93 19.00
C HIS A 84 -4.56 6.69 17.83
N TYR A 85 -4.39 7.71 17.00
CA TYR A 85 -3.37 7.75 15.95
C TYR A 85 -1.96 7.88 16.55
N ILE A 86 -1.04 7.18 15.91
CA ILE A 86 0.39 7.26 16.16
C ILE A 86 0.89 8.57 15.57
N GLN A 87 1.67 9.33 16.34
CA GLN A 87 2.40 10.49 15.88
C GLN A 87 3.90 10.29 16.09
N SER A 88 4.71 10.95 15.27
CA SER A 88 6.14 11.09 15.54
C SER A 88 6.41 12.33 16.40
N ARG A 89 7.09 12.15 17.54
CA ARG A 89 7.57 13.26 18.37
C ARG A 89 8.79 13.92 17.71
N GLN A 90 9.14 15.12 18.17
CA GLN A 90 10.36 15.80 17.73
C GLN A 90 11.64 14.97 17.99
N THR A 91 11.60 14.05 18.95
CA THR A 91 12.69 13.10 19.25
C THR A 91 12.70 11.87 18.33
N GLY A 92 11.77 11.77 17.37
CA GLY A 92 11.55 10.61 16.52
C GLY A 92 10.69 9.51 17.16
N GLN A 93 10.48 9.53 18.48
CA GLN A 93 9.69 8.48 19.16
C GLN A 93 8.24 8.44 18.67
N LEU A 94 7.75 7.24 18.36
CA LEU A 94 6.37 7.00 17.98
C LEU A 94 5.47 6.80 19.21
N VAL A 95 4.32 7.47 19.21
CA VAL A 95 3.33 7.42 20.31
C VAL A 95 1.90 7.52 19.79
N GLY A 96 1.06 6.56 20.18
CA GLY A 96 -0.38 6.52 19.90
C GLY A 96 -1.20 7.32 20.91
N VAL A 97 -1.31 8.64 20.70
CA VAL A 97 -2.00 9.57 21.62
C VAL A 97 -2.87 10.62 20.91
N SER A 98 -2.90 10.64 19.58
CA SER A 98 -3.63 11.66 18.82
C SER A 98 -5.05 11.20 18.46
N ASP A 99 -6.05 12.04 18.68
CA ASP A 99 -7.45 11.75 18.29
C ASP A 99 -7.73 12.05 16.81
N THR A 100 -6.92 12.92 16.21
CA THR A 100 -7.11 13.41 14.84
C THR A 100 -5.82 13.28 14.03
N VAL A 101 -5.97 13.16 12.72
CA VAL A 101 -4.84 13.11 11.79
C VAL A 101 -4.46 14.54 11.40
N THR A 102 -3.26 14.96 11.80
CA THR A 102 -2.60 16.16 11.31
C THR A 102 -1.33 15.76 10.55
N ASN A 103 -0.41 16.71 10.32
CA ASN A 103 0.86 16.39 9.67
C ASN A 103 1.77 15.49 10.52
N LYS A 104 1.60 15.42 11.84
CA LYS A 104 2.46 14.59 12.72
C LYS A 104 2.10 13.11 12.70
N GLU A 105 0.87 12.80 12.29
CA GLU A 105 0.31 11.44 12.21
C GLU A 105 0.38 10.87 10.78
N LYS A 106 0.88 11.65 9.82
CA LYS A 106 1.05 11.24 8.42
C LYS A 106 2.40 10.58 8.22
N PHE A 107 2.36 9.35 7.71
CA PHE A 107 3.54 8.55 7.36
C PHE A 107 3.49 8.16 5.89
N TYR A 108 4.64 7.89 5.30
CA TYR A 108 4.74 7.22 4.00
C TYR A 108 4.96 5.72 4.22
N ILE A 109 4.34 4.88 3.38
CA ILE A 109 4.64 3.45 3.29
C ILE A 109 5.31 3.18 1.94
N LYS A 110 6.52 2.64 1.99
CA LYS A 110 7.30 2.23 0.82
C LYS A 110 7.37 0.70 0.75
N ILE A 111 6.78 0.10 -0.28
CA ILE A 111 6.89 -1.33 -0.56
C ILE A 111 8.24 -1.57 -1.25
N ILE A 112 9.20 -2.13 -0.53
CA ILE A 112 10.56 -2.36 -1.03
C ILE A 112 10.78 -3.77 -1.60
N ASN A 113 9.96 -4.74 -1.18
CA ASN A 113 10.09 -6.15 -1.57
C ASN A 113 9.22 -6.54 -2.77
N ARG A 114 8.74 -5.54 -3.53
CA ARG A 114 7.99 -5.71 -4.78
C ARG A 114 8.46 -4.71 -5.85
N PRO A 115 9.73 -4.78 -6.30
CA PRO A 115 10.18 -4.01 -7.46
C PRO A 115 9.47 -4.44 -8.76
N LEU A 116 8.85 -5.63 -8.74
CA LEU A 116 8.05 -6.20 -9.80
C LEU A 116 6.71 -6.65 -9.22
N LEU A 117 5.63 -6.46 -9.96
CA LEU A 117 4.30 -6.97 -9.65
C LEU A 117 3.80 -7.90 -10.76
N LEU A 118 3.05 -8.91 -10.35
CA LEU A 118 2.25 -9.77 -11.22
C LEU A 118 0.81 -9.64 -10.74
N LEU A 119 0.02 -8.84 -11.43
CA LEU A 119 -1.34 -8.54 -10.97
C LEU A 119 -2.37 -9.49 -11.58
N LYS A 120 -3.30 -9.96 -10.75
CA LYS A 120 -4.38 -10.85 -11.18
C LYS A 120 -5.68 -10.53 -10.44
N ASN A 121 -6.81 -10.73 -11.12
CA ASN A 121 -8.13 -10.80 -10.51
C ASN A 121 -8.90 -12.03 -11.02
N GLU A 122 -10.21 -12.10 -10.77
CA GLU A 122 -11.07 -13.19 -11.24
C GLU A 122 -11.17 -13.32 -12.78
N HIS A 123 -10.85 -12.27 -13.53
CA HIS A 123 -10.93 -12.25 -14.99
C HIS A 123 -9.62 -12.68 -15.66
N GLY A 124 -8.50 -12.67 -14.95
CA GLY A 124 -7.19 -13.07 -15.46
C GLY A 124 -6.06 -12.18 -14.97
N PHE A 125 -4.94 -12.26 -15.66
CA PHE A 125 -3.76 -11.44 -15.40
C PHE A 125 -3.87 -10.07 -16.05
N VAL A 126 -3.24 -9.09 -15.41
CA VAL A 126 -3.05 -7.75 -15.94
C VAL A 126 -1.84 -7.72 -16.87
N GLY A 127 -1.97 -7.04 -18.00
CA GLY A 127 -0.87 -6.79 -18.91
C GLY A 127 -1.31 -6.08 -20.18
N LEU A 128 -0.39 -5.90 -21.13
CA LEU A 128 -0.69 -5.25 -22.39
C LEU A 128 -1.72 -6.06 -23.19
N LYS A 129 -2.65 -5.37 -23.84
CA LYS A 129 -3.65 -5.98 -24.73
C LYS A 129 -3.00 -6.73 -25.88
N SER A 130 -1.95 -6.15 -26.46
CA SER A 130 -1.02 -6.84 -27.36
C SER A 130 0.29 -6.06 -27.46
N THR A 131 1.32 -6.65 -28.08
CA THR A 131 2.60 -5.96 -28.32
C THR A 131 2.45 -4.68 -29.16
N ALA A 132 1.41 -4.59 -29.99
CA ALA A 132 1.11 -3.42 -30.81
C ALA A 132 0.13 -2.42 -30.14
N LYS A 133 -0.54 -2.82 -29.06
CA LYS A 133 -1.54 -2.00 -28.35
C LYS A 133 -1.13 -1.85 -26.89
N ALA A 134 -0.67 -0.65 -26.55
CA ALA A 134 -0.20 -0.28 -25.21
C ALA A 134 -1.32 -0.21 -24.14
N GLU A 135 -2.59 -0.35 -24.54
CA GLU A 135 -3.72 -0.46 -23.62
C GLU A 135 -3.52 -1.64 -22.66
N VAL A 136 -3.70 -1.42 -21.36
CA VAL A 136 -3.61 -2.45 -20.33
C VAL A 136 -4.99 -3.07 -20.13
N GLN A 137 -5.05 -4.40 -19.98
CA GLN A 137 -6.27 -5.16 -19.74
C GLN A 137 -6.06 -6.18 -18.62
N CYS A 138 -7.15 -6.69 -18.02
CA CYS A 138 -7.11 -7.66 -16.90
C CYS A 138 -7.69 -9.04 -17.24
N SER A 139 -7.72 -9.44 -18.51
CA SER A 139 -8.28 -10.73 -18.96
C SER A 139 -7.25 -11.67 -19.60
N LYS A 140 -5.96 -11.46 -19.35
CA LYS A 140 -4.91 -12.27 -19.97
C LYS A 140 -4.79 -13.64 -19.30
N THR A 141 -4.54 -14.66 -20.11
CA THR A 141 -4.22 -16.01 -19.62
C THR A 141 -2.80 -16.12 -19.06
N ASN A 142 -1.85 -15.36 -19.64
CA ASN A 142 -0.47 -15.32 -19.19
C ASN A 142 -0.20 -14.03 -18.43
N TYR A 143 0.59 -14.13 -17.37
CA TYR A 143 1.05 -12.96 -16.62
C TYR A 143 2.02 -12.11 -17.45
N GLU A 144 2.04 -10.82 -17.17
CA GLU A 144 3.11 -9.92 -17.61
C GLU A 144 3.70 -9.21 -16.40
N VAL A 145 4.99 -8.90 -16.51
CA VAL A 145 5.71 -8.18 -15.46
C VAL A 145 5.35 -6.71 -15.52
N ILE A 146 4.97 -6.16 -14.37
CA ILE A 146 4.80 -4.72 -14.15
C ILE A 146 5.97 -4.27 -13.28
N PHE A 147 6.76 -3.33 -13.78
CA PHE A 147 7.88 -2.78 -13.02
C PHE A 147 7.37 -1.66 -12.11
N VAL A 148 7.87 -1.62 -10.88
CA VAL A 148 7.49 -0.65 -9.86
C VAL A 148 8.70 0.20 -9.51
N GLU A 149 8.57 1.51 -9.71
CA GLU A 149 9.52 2.50 -9.21
C GLU A 149 8.87 3.26 -8.05
N THR A 150 9.62 3.46 -6.96
CA THR A 150 9.13 4.17 -5.77
C THR A 150 9.49 5.65 -5.83
N SER A 151 8.60 6.52 -5.36
CA SER A 151 8.87 7.92 -5.06
C SER A 151 9.10 8.13 -3.56
N ASN A 152 9.59 9.32 -3.18
CA ASN A 152 9.83 9.70 -1.78
C ASN A 152 8.59 10.31 -1.08
N ASP A 153 7.43 10.29 -1.75
CA ASP A 153 6.17 10.86 -1.26
C ASP A 153 5.03 9.83 -1.20
N GLY A 154 5.37 8.54 -1.17
CA GLY A 154 4.41 7.44 -1.08
C GLY A 154 3.75 7.03 -2.39
N HIS A 155 4.07 7.70 -3.51
CA HIS A 155 3.62 7.30 -4.84
C HIS A 155 4.52 6.22 -5.46
N TYR A 156 3.94 5.52 -6.43
CA TYR A 156 4.60 4.51 -7.26
C TYR A 156 4.42 4.85 -8.73
N PHE A 157 5.45 4.59 -9.52
CA PHE A 157 5.40 4.68 -10.97
C PHE A 157 5.44 3.28 -11.56
N LEU A 158 4.44 2.94 -12.37
CA LEU A 158 4.27 1.61 -12.92
C LEU A 158 4.68 1.59 -14.38
N LYS A 159 5.46 0.58 -14.80
CA LYS A 159 5.78 0.35 -16.22
C LYS A 159 5.26 -1.00 -16.69
N GLY A 160 4.76 -1.04 -17.93
CA GLY A 160 4.43 -2.29 -18.60
C GLY A 160 5.68 -3.06 -19.06
N ALA A 161 5.47 -4.27 -19.56
CA ALA A 161 6.54 -5.11 -20.11
C ALA A 161 7.29 -4.48 -21.31
N ASN A 162 6.72 -3.44 -21.93
CA ASN A 162 7.33 -2.63 -22.97
C ASN A 162 8.23 -1.49 -22.43
N ASN A 163 8.48 -1.45 -21.12
CA ASN A 163 9.29 -0.44 -20.44
C ASN A 163 8.75 1.00 -20.58
N LYS A 164 7.44 1.16 -20.80
CA LYS A 164 6.74 2.44 -20.84
C LYS A 164 5.89 2.64 -19.60
N TYR A 165 5.83 3.89 -19.12
CA TYR A 165 5.04 4.24 -17.96
C TYR A 165 3.55 4.08 -18.25
N TRP A 166 2.84 3.55 -17.26
CA TRP A 166 1.39 3.61 -17.22
C TRP A 166 0.96 5.07 -17.10
N ARG A 167 -0.06 5.44 -17.86
CA ARG A 167 -0.76 6.71 -17.75
C ARG A 167 -2.26 6.49 -17.90
N LEU A 168 -3.01 7.51 -17.50
CA LEU A 168 -4.45 7.54 -17.70
C LEU A 168 -4.77 8.11 -19.11
N ALA A 169 -5.68 7.46 -19.82
CA ALA A 169 -6.33 8.01 -21.00
C ALA A 169 -7.55 8.87 -20.62
N GLU A 170 -8.11 9.59 -21.61
CA GLU A 170 -9.27 10.47 -21.41
C GLU A 170 -10.51 9.71 -20.90
N ASP A 171 -10.67 8.44 -21.28
CA ASP A 171 -11.76 7.55 -20.86
C ASP A 171 -11.48 6.81 -19.54
N ALA A 172 -10.44 7.24 -18.82
CA ALA A 172 -9.89 6.62 -17.62
C ALA A 172 -9.30 5.21 -17.79
N SER A 173 -9.07 4.75 -19.03
CA SER A 173 -8.31 3.52 -19.29
C SER A 173 -6.82 3.69 -19.00
N ILE A 174 -6.15 2.60 -18.64
CA ILE A 174 -4.70 2.60 -18.45
C ILE A 174 -3.99 2.24 -19.75
N ILE A 175 -3.02 3.07 -20.14
CA ILE A 175 -2.17 2.87 -21.31
C ILE A 175 -0.71 2.93 -20.87
N ALA A 176 0.08 1.93 -21.27
CA ALA A 176 1.52 1.86 -21.02
C ALA A 176 2.31 2.35 -22.23
N ASP A 177 2.24 3.63 -22.56
CA ASP A 177 3.01 4.29 -23.62
C ASP A 177 3.68 5.59 -23.16
N GLY A 178 3.62 5.89 -21.86
CA GLY A 178 4.19 7.10 -21.29
C GLY A 178 5.72 7.10 -21.27
N ASP A 179 6.31 8.24 -21.60
CA ASP A 179 7.75 8.49 -21.48
C ASP A 179 8.16 9.09 -20.13
N SER A 180 7.18 9.58 -19.35
CA SER A 180 7.38 10.19 -18.03
C SER A 180 6.57 9.46 -16.96
N PRO A 181 7.07 9.43 -15.71
CA PRO A 181 6.37 8.80 -14.60
C PRO A 181 5.03 9.47 -14.28
N VAL A 182 4.02 8.67 -13.95
CA VAL A 182 2.69 9.11 -13.50
C VAL A 182 2.41 8.49 -12.14
N PRO A 183 1.99 9.28 -11.13
CA PRO A 183 1.84 8.78 -9.77
C PRO A 183 0.60 7.89 -9.61
N PHE A 184 0.81 6.70 -9.06
CA PHE A 184 -0.22 5.79 -8.57
C PHE A 184 -0.01 5.52 -7.07
N LEU A 185 -1.08 5.11 -6.38
CA LEU A 185 -0.99 4.63 -5.01
C LEU A 185 -1.23 3.12 -4.98
N LEU A 186 -0.38 2.39 -4.26
CA LEU A 186 -0.53 0.97 -3.98
C LEU A 186 -0.94 0.82 -2.52
N GLU A 187 -2.13 0.27 -2.28
CA GLU A 187 -2.71 0.19 -0.95
C GLU A 187 -3.00 -1.28 -0.61
N PRO A 188 -2.10 -1.96 0.13
CA PRO A 188 -2.35 -3.29 0.68
C PRO A 188 -3.69 -3.38 1.41
N ARG A 189 -4.54 -4.33 0.98
CA ARG A 189 -5.86 -4.62 1.54
C ARG A 189 -5.95 -5.98 2.23
N GLY A 190 -5.04 -6.89 1.90
CA GLY A 190 -4.97 -8.19 2.57
C GLY A 190 -3.69 -8.94 2.28
N SER A 191 -3.66 -10.24 2.62
CA SER A 191 -2.52 -11.11 2.32
C SER A 191 -2.36 -11.22 0.81
N SER A 192 -1.32 -10.61 0.26
CA SER A 192 -1.07 -10.53 -1.18
C SER A 192 -2.20 -9.89 -2.00
N ILE A 193 -3.03 -9.03 -1.38
CA ILE A 193 -4.09 -8.28 -2.08
C ILE A 193 -3.86 -6.78 -1.90
N LEU A 194 -3.95 -5.99 -2.97
CA LEU A 194 -3.88 -4.54 -2.94
C LEU A 194 -4.96 -3.89 -3.82
N THR A 195 -5.21 -2.61 -3.58
CA THR A 195 -5.90 -1.70 -4.52
C THR A 195 -4.89 -0.78 -5.18
N ILE A 196 -5.18 -0.34 -6.41
CA ILE A 196 -4.37 0.65 -7.12
C ILE A 196 -5.23 1.88 -7.34
N LYS A 197 -4.77 3.05 -6.89
CA LYS A 197 -5.45 4.33 -7.10
C LYS A 197 -4.71 5.14 -8.16
N GLY A 198 -5.43 5.60 -9.19
CA GLY A 198 -4.89 6.43 -10.25
C GLY A 198 -4.74 7.89 -9.85
N PRO A 199 -4.06 8.70 -10.69
CA PRO A 199 -3.85 10.14 -10.44
C PRO A 199 -5.15 10.96 -10.43
N ASN A 200 -6.25 10.41 -10.96
CA ASN A 200 -7.58 11.00 -10.90
C ASN A 200 -8.31 10.73 -9.57
N GLY A 201 -7.63 10.14 -8.58
CA GLY A 201 -8.21 9.82 -7.28
C GLY A 201 -9.20 8.65 -7.28
N CYS A 202 -9.29 7.88 -8.38
CA CYS A 202 -10.17 6.72 -8.50
C CYS A 202 -9.37 5.41 -8.42
N TYR A 203 -9.96 4.37 -7.84
CA TYR A 203 -9.42 3.03 -7.88
C TYR A 203 -9.52 2.42 -9.27
N ILE A 204 -8.50 1.65 -9.65
CA ILE A 204 -8.50 0.88 -10.89
C ILE A 204 -9.40 -0.34 -10.71
N LYS A 205 -10.43 -0.38 -11.55
CA LYS A 205 -11.45 -1.42 -11.64
C LYS A 205 -11.16 -2.32 -12.85
N GLY A 206 -11.19 -3.62 -12.62
CA GLY A 206 -11.23 -4.64 -13.66
C GLY A 206 -12.67 -5.00 -14.00
N GLU A 207 -13.03 -4.97 -15.28
CA GLU A 207 -14.36 -5.32 -15.75
C GLU A 207 -14.37 -6.69 -16.45
N HIS A 208 -15.54 -7.34 -16.50
CA HIS A 208 -15.73 -8.66 -17.10
C HIS A 208 -15.29 -8.77 -18.57
N ASN A 209 -15.29 -7.65 -19.30
CA ASN A 209 -14.82 -7.57 -20.68
C ASN A 209 -13.29 -7.34 -20.80
N GLY A 210 -12.57 -7.36 -19.68
CA GLY A 210 -11.14 -7.15 -19.57
C GLY A 210 -10.71 -5.68 -19.47
N LEU A 211 -11.63 -4.71 -19.48
CA LEU A 211 -11.27 -3.31 -19.31
C LEU A 211 -10.64 -3.07 -17.93
N PHE A 212 -9.64 -2.20 -17.91
CA PHE A 212 -8.84 -1.87 -16.74
C PHE A 212 -8.77 -0.34 -16.62
N ARG A 213 -9.66 0.22 -15.80
CA ARG A 213 -9.97 1.67 -15.77
C ARG A 213 -10.00 2.25 -14.38
N ALA A 214 -9.46 3.45 -14.18
CA ALA A 214 -9.48 4.17 -12.91
C ALA A 214 -10.81 4.91 -12.72
N ILE A 215 -11.87 4.19 -12.32
CA ILE A 215 -13.23 4.73 -12.17
C ILE A 215 -13.89 4.42 -10.83
N GLY A 216 -13.23 3.63 -9.98
CA GLY A 216 -13.77 3.21 -8.69
C GLY A 216 -13.73 4.32 -7.64
N GLN A 217 -14.87 4.60 -7.00
CA GLN A 217 -14.96 5.57 -5.89
C GLN A 217 -14.83 4.89 -4.52
N GLU A 218 -15.49 3.74 -4.37
CA GLU A 218 -15.48 2.91 -3.17
C GLU A 218 -14.92 1.55 -3.50
N VAL A 219 -14.08 1.00 -2.62
CA VAL A 219 -13.41 -0.29 -2.85
C VAL A 219 -14.44 -1.41 -2.88
N ASP A 220 -14.46 -2.16 -3.98
CA ASP A 220 -15.24 -3.38 -4.16
C ASP A 220 -14.32 -4.52 -4.68
N PRO A 221 -14.80 -5.77 -4.76
CA PRO A 221 -13.98 -6.90 -5.22
C PRO A 221 -13.35 -6.73 -6.61
N THR A 222 -13.94 -5.92 -7.50
CA THR A 222 -13.44 -5.66 -8.85
C THR A 222 -12.22 -4.74 -8.89
N MET A 223 -11.84 -4.17 -7.75
CA MET A 223 -10.69 -3.28 -7.57
C MET A 223 -9.55 -3.95 -6.80
N LEU A 224 -9.73 -5.22 -6.41
CA LEU A 224 -8.75 -5.98 -5.66
C LEU A 224 -7.84 -6.75 -6.62
N TRP A 225 -6.53 -6.63 -6.40
CA TRP A 225 -5.50 -7.25 -7.21
C TRP A 225 -4.60 -8.13 -6.36
N GLU A 226 -4.51 -9.40 -6.73
CA GLU A 226 -3.50 -10.33 -6.20
C GLU A 226 -2.12 -9.97 -6.76
N TYR A 227 -1.06 -10.00 -5.94
CA TYR A 227 0.30 -9.58 -6.30
C TYR A 227 1.44 -10.41 -5.70
#